data_AF-A0A6D0IJM8-F1
#
_entry.id   AF-A0A6D0IJM8-F1
#
_cell.length_a   1.000
_cell.length_b   1.000
_cell.length_c   1.000
_cell.angle_alpha   90.00
_cell.angle_beta   90.00
_cell.angle_gamma   90.00
#
_symmetry.space_group_name_H-M   'P 1'
#
loop_
_entity.id
_entity.type
_entity.pdbx_description
1 polymer ?
#
loop_
_entity_poly.entity_id
_entity_poly.type
_entity_poly.pdbx_seq_one_letter_code
_entity_poly.pdbx_strand_id
1 'polypeptide(L)'
;KVCEVLASTSAPDRTTTFLYALGWTQHTVGAQNIRTMAMIQLLLGNMGMAGGGVNALRGHSNIQGLTDLGLLSTSLPGYLTLPSEKQVDLQSYLEANTPKATRPDQVNYWSNYPKFFVSLMKSFYGDAAQKENNWGYDWLPKWDQTYDVIKYFNMMDEGKVTGYFCQGFNPVASFPDKNKVVSCLSKLKYMVVIDPLVTETSTFWQNHGESNDVDPASIQTEVFRLPSTCFAEEDGSIANSGRWLQWHWKGQDAPGEARNDGEILAGIYHHLRELYQAEGGKGVEPLMKMSWNYKQPHEPQSDEVAKENNGYALEDL
;
A
#
# COMPACT_ATOMS: atom_id res chain seq x y z
N LYS A 1 -18.98 26.09 26.80
CA LYS A 1 -19.58 24.74 26.69
C LYS A 1 -18.58 23.67 26.22
N VAL A 2 -18.10 23.65 24.96
CA VAL A 2 -17.15 22.61 24.51
C VAL A 2 -15.84 22.61 25.31
N CYS A 3 -15.20 23.79 25.48
CA CYS A 3 -13.96 23.90 26.24
C CYS A 3 -14.12 23.45 27.71
N GLU A 4 -15.25 23.78 28.35
CA GLU A 4 -15.53 23.40 29.73
C GLU A 4 -15.65 21.89 29.89
N VAL A 5 -16.32 21.22 28.94
CA VAL A 5 -16.46 19.75 28.94
C VAL A 5 -15.12 19.07 28.74
N LEU A 6 -14.32 19.50 27.75
CA LEU A 6 -12.97 18.96 27.54
C LEU A 6 -12.05 19.20 28.73
N ALA A 7 -12.09 20.40 29.32
CA ALA A 7 -11.32 20.72 30.52
C ALA A 7 -11.71 19.82 31.71
N SER A 8 -12.98 19.40 31.81
CA SER A 8 -13.43 18.47 32.86
C SER A 8 -12.77 17.08 32.80
N THR A 9 -12.10 16.74 31.69
CA THR A 9 -11.35 15.48 31.53
C THR A 9 -9.84 15.69 31.62
N SER A 10 -9.40 16.75 32.30
CA SER A 10 -8.02 16.90 32.78
C SER A 10 -7.81 16.21 34.14
N ALA A 11 -8.90 15.85 34.81
CA ALA A 11 -8.86 15.01 36.00
C ALA A 11 -8.38 13.59 35.63
N PRO A 12 -7.52 12.96 36.45
CA PRO A 12 -6.87 11.69 36.11
C PRO A 12 -7.82 10.50 35.93
N ASP A 13 -9.04 10.59 36.46
CA ASP A 13 -10.08 9.56 36.44
C ASP A 13 -11.19 9.82 35.40
N ARG A 14 -11.03 10.84 34.55
CA ARG A 14 -12.00 11.20 33.51
C ARG A 14 -11.29 11.37 32.18
N THR A 15 -11.81 10.72 31.14
CA THR A 15 -11.18 10.72 29.82
C THR A 15 -12.08 11.33 28.75
N THR A 16 -11.45 11.99 27.78
CA THR A 16 -12.04 12.28 26.47
C THR A 16 -11.41 11.34 25.45
N THR A 17 -12.20 10.85 24.51
CA THR A 17 -11.72 10.17 23.30
C THR A 17 -12.16 10.92 22.06
N PHE A 18 -11.23 11.14 21.12
CA PHE A 18 -11.55 11.78 19.84
C PHE A 18 -11.76 10.71 18.76
N LEU A 19 -12.93 10.74 18.14
CA LEU A 19 -13.27 9.94 16.96
C LEU A 19 -13.27 10.87 15.75
N TYR A 20 -12.39 10.62 14.78
CA TYR A 20 -12.28 11.46 13.59
C TYR A 20 -11.82 10.66 12.36
N ALA A 21 -12.05 11.22 11.18
CA ALA A 21 -11.59 10.68 9.90
C ALA A 21 -11.39 11.81 8.86
N LEU A 22 -12.08 11.74 7.73
CA LEU A 22 -11.88 12.59 6.55
C LEU A 22 -12.08 14.08 6.78
N GLY A 23 -13.02 14.45 7.66
CA GLY A 23 -13.30 15.84 8.02
C GLY A 23 -12.09 16.62 8.55
N TRP A 24 -11.03 15.93 8.99
CA TRP A 24 -9.76 16.57 9.33
C TRP A 24 -8.64 16.30 8.32
N THR A 25 -8.62 15.14 7.66
CA THR A 25 -7.48 14.75 6.81
C THR A 25 -7.51 15.35 5.40
N GLN A 26 -8.68 15.58 4.81
CA GLN A 26 -8.82 16.01 3.41
C GLN A 26 -8.70 17.53 3.24
N HIS A 27 -7.60 18.09 3.75
CA HIS A 27 -7.29 19.51 3.68
C HIS A 27 -5.81 19.71 3.40
N THR A 28 -5.43 20.84 2.82
CA THR A 28 -4.02 21.24 2.65
C THR A 28 -3.28 21.35 3.99
N VAL A 29 -4.01 21.48 5.10
CA VAL A 29 -3.49 21.52 6.47
C VAL A 29 -3.89 20.30 7.31
N GLY A 30 -4.32 19.20 6.67
CA GLY A 30 -4.97 18.09 7.38
C GLY A 30 -4.11 17.44 8.47
N ALA A 31 -2.80 17.33 8.24
CA ALA A 31 -1.87 16.86 9.26
C ALA A 31 -1.80 17.77 10.49
N GLN A 32 -1.89 19.10 10.32
CA GLN A 32 -1.87 20.04 11.43
C GLN A 32 -3.18 20.00 12.24
N ASN A 33 -4.33 19.79 11.59
CA ASN A 33 -5.59 19.55 12.30
C ASN A 33 -5.45 18.40 13.32
N ILE A 34 -4.86 17.30 12.88
CA ILE A 34 -4.61 16.13 13.73
C ILE A 34 -3.59 16.44 14.83
N ARG A 35 -2.49 17.14 14.50
CA ARG A 35 -1.49 17.53 15.51
C ARG A 35 -2.10 18.35 16.63
N THR A 36 -2.96 19.31 16.32
CA THR A 36 -3.63 20.13 17.33
C THR A 36 -4.48 19.29 18.27
N MET A 37 -5.26 18.34 17.75
CA MET A 37 -6.04 17.43 18.59
C MET A 37 -5.15 16.50 19.42
N ALA A 38 -4.07 15.96 18.84
CA ALA A 38 -3.13 15.11 19.58
C ALA A 38 -2.49 15.87 20.75
N MET A 39 -2.15 17.15 20.55
CA MET A 39 -1.67 18.03 21.62
C MET A 39 -2.70 18.17 22.74
N ILE A 40 -3.99 18.36 22.41
CA ILE A 40 -5.07 18.42 23.41
C ILE A 40 -5.11 17.13 24.25
N GLN A 41 -5.06 15.95 23.63
CA GLN A 41 -5.10 14.68 24.36
C GLN A 41 -3.88 14.47 25.27
N LEU A 42 -2.70 14.96 24.87
CA LEU A 42 -1.52 14.96 25.73
C LEU A 42 -1.67 15.92 26.92
N LEU A 43 -2.15 17.14 26.68
CA LEU A 43 -2.38 18.13 27.75
C LEU A 43 -3.43 17.67 28.76
N LEU A 44 -4.44 16.92 28.31
CA LEU A 44 -5.47 16.35 29.17
C LEU A 44 -5.06 15.02 29.83
N GLY A 45 -3.91 14.43 29.47
CA GLY A 45 -3.46 13.16 30.05
C GLY A 45 -4.25 11.92 29.59
N ASN A 46 -4.92 11.99 28.44
CA ASN A 46 -5.86 10.96 27.97
C ASN A 46 -5.21 9.87 27.10
N MET A 47 -3.93 9.99 26.75
CA MET A 47 -3.22 9.01 25.92
C MET A 47 -2.87 7.75 26.74
N GLY A 48 -3.12 6.57 26.18
CA GLY A 48 -2.87 5.29 26.85
C GLY A 48 -3.97 4.84 27.81
N MET A 49 -5.02 5.64 28.01
CA MET A 49 -6.12 5.35 28.93
C MET A 49 -7.27 4.61 28.24
N ALA A 50 -7.91 3.68 28.95
CA ALA A 50 -9.19 3.11 28.53
C ALA A 50 -10.27 4.22 28.48
N GLY A 51 -11.08 4.25 27.43
CA GLY A 51 -12.04 5.32 27.18
C GLY A 51 -11.43 6.66 26.72
N GLY A 52 -10.10 6.74 26.62
CA GLY A 52 -9.37 7.92 26.13
C GLY A 52 -8.80 7.75 24.71
N GLY A 53 -7.63 8.33 24.48
CA GLY A 53 -6.83 8.14 23.28
C GLY A 53 -7.34 8.85 22.02
N VAL A 54 -6.73 8.48 20.89
CA VAL A 54 -7.01 9.04 19.58
C VAL A 54 -7.52 7.93 18.67
N ASN A 55 -8.82 7.90 18.45
CA ASN A 55 -9.48 6.94 17.58
C ASN A 55 -9.60 7.53 16.16
N ALA A 56 -8.48 7.52 15.44
CA ALA A 56 -8.47 7.81 14.01
C ALA A 56 -9.21 6.67 13.28
N LEU A 57 -10.43 6.90 12.84
CA LEU A 57 -11.28 5.86 12.27
C LEU A 57 -10.89 5.62 10.81
N ARG A 58 -10.50 4.38 10.49
CA ARG A 58 -10.04 3.98 9.15
C ARG A 58 -11.26 3.74 8.25
N GLY A 59 -11.04 3.94 6.95
CA GLY A 59 -12.08 3.84 5.90
C GLY A 59 -12.31 2.40 5.43
N HIS A 60 -11.69 2.01 4.31
CA HIS A 60 -11.82 0.66 3.76
C HIS A 60 -11.49 -0.43 4.79
N SER A 61 -12.12 -1.60 4.63
CA SER A 61 -11.99 -2.77 5.51
C SER A 61 -10.54 -3.13 5.82
N ASN A 62 -9.63 -3.00 4.85
CA ASN A 62 -8.21 -3.34 4.98
C ASN A 62 -7.25 -2.19 4.66
N ILE A 63 -7.68 -0.91 4.72
CA ILE A 63 -6.75 0.21 4.47
C ILE A 63 -5.60 0.23 5.48
N GLN A 64 -5.85 -0.24 6.70
CA GLN A 64 -4.82 -0.41 7.72
C GLN A 64 -3.78 -1.45 7.24
N GLY A 65 -4.22 -2.62 6.78
CA GLY A 65 -3.31 -3.68 6.32
C GLY A 65 -2.48 -3.29 5.10
N LEU A 66 -3.08 -2.64 4.10
CA LEU A 66 -2.32 -2.14 2.94
C LEU A 66 -1.31 -1.04 3.31
N THR A 67 -1.62 -0.25 4.35
CA THR A 67 -0.65 0.70 4.92
C THR A 67 0.48 -0.03 5.65
N ASP A 68 0.14 -1.05 6.45
CA ASP A 68 1.11 -1.87 7.19
C ASP A 68 2.07 -2.63 6.23
N LEU A 69 1.56 -3.08 5.08
CA LEU A 69 2.31 -3.72 4.01
C LEU A 69 3.03 -2.73 3.08
N GLY A 70 2.85 -1.42 3.27
CA GLY A 70 3.64 -0.40 2.58
C GLY A 70 3.26 -0.17 1.12
N LEU A 71 1.98 -0.34 0.74
CA LEU A 71 1.49 -0.05 -0.62
C LEU A 71 1.31 1.47 -0.83
N LEU A 72 2.42 2.20 -0.66
CA LEU A 72 2.57 3.64 -0.84
C LEU A 72 3.90 3.91 -1.57
N SER A 73 3.97 5.02 -2.32
CA SER A 73 5.04 5.26 -3.30
C SER A 73 6.48 4.99 -2.84
N THR A 74 6.84 5.33 -1.60
CA THR A 74 8.23 5.19 -1.10
C THR A 74 8.32 4.23 0.09
N SER A 75 7.29 3.42 0.32
CA SER A 75 7.18 2.55 1.49
C SER A 75 7.60 1.11 1.20
N LEU A 76 7.96 0.41 2.27
CA LEU A 76 8.16 -1.03 2.34
C LEU A 76 7.32 -1.59 3.50
N PRO A 77 7.05 -2.90 3.54
CA PRO A 77 6.31 -3.53 4.64
C PRO A 77 6.89 -3.21 6.01
N GLY A 78 6.02 -3.11 7.02
CA GLY A 78 6.41 -2.85 8.40
C GLY A 78 6.85 -1.41 8.66
N TYR A 79 6.30 -0.45 7.91
CA TYR A 79 6.66 0.97 7.99
C TYR A 79 8.14 1.25 7.68
N LEU A 80 8.78 0.37 6.92
CA LEU A 80 10.10 0.61 6.35
C LEU A 80 9.99 1.55 5.14
N THR A 81 11.12 2.12 4.72
CA THR A 81 11.16 3.04 3.58
C THR A 81 12.02 2.44 2.47
N LEU A 82 11.60 2.59 1.21
CA LEU A 82 12.48 2.38 0.07
C LEU A 82 13.70 3.32 0.16
N PRO A 83 14.88 2.89 -0.31
CA PRO A 83 16.03 3.77 -0.40
C PRO A 83 15.79 4.96 -1.32
N SER A 84 16.31 6.13 -0.97
CA SER A 84 16.43 7.25 -1.91
C SER A 84 17.65 7.07 -2.80
N GLU A 85 17.68 7.69 -3.98
CA GLU A 85 18.84 7.61 -4.90
C GLU A 85 20.14 8.18 -4.30
N LYS A 86 20.03 9.00 -3.25
CA LYS A 86 21.17 9.62 -2.55
C LYS A 86 21.87 8.65 -1.59
N GLN A 87 21.20 7.57 -1.21
CA GLN A 87 21.75 6.53 -0.33
C GLN A 87 22.41 5.46 -1.20
N VAL A 88 23.65 5.73 -1.60
CA VAL A 88 24.39 4.93 -2.58
C VAL A 88 24.77 3.54 -2.10
N ASP A 89 24.74 3.30 -0.79
CA ASP A 89 25.05 2.01 -0.18
C ASP A 89 24.13 1.69 1.01
N LEU A 90 24.18 0.43 1.46
CA LEU A 90 23.37 -0.07 2.57
C LEU A 90 23.67 0.66 3.89
N GLN A 91 24.93 1.07 4.12
CA GLN A 91 25.30 1.76 5.35
C GLN A 91 24.60 3.11 5.44
N SER A 92 24.68 3.93 4.39
CA SER A 92 24.02 5.24 4.28
C SER A 92 22.51 5.12 4.47
N TYR A 93 21.90 4.10 3.87
CA TYR A 93 20.48 3.80 4.05
C TYR A 93 20.11 3.49 5.50
N LEU A 94 20.86 2.57 6.13
CA LEU A 94 20.57 2.16 7.51
C LEU A 94 20.82 3.30 8.50
N GLU A 95 21.88 4.08 8.33
CA GLU A 95 22.18 5.23 9.18
C GLU A 95 21.10 6.30 9.11
N ALA A 96 20.57 6.58 7.92
CA ALA A 96 19.50 7.56 7.75
C ALA A 96 18.16 7.12 8.37
N ASN A 97 17.89 5.80 8.42
CA ASN A 97 16.63 5.25 8.91
C ASN A 97 16.71 4.72 10.35
N THR A 98 17.89 4.65 10.95
CA THR A 98 18.09 4.18 12.33
C THR A 98 18.26 5.39 13.27
N PRO A 99 17.20 5.86 13.93
CA PRO A 99 17.29 7.06 14.76
C PRO A 99 18.19 6.85 15.97
N LYS A 100 18.98 7.87 16.29
CA LYS A 100 19.76 7.92 17.54
C LYS A 100 18.85 8.38 18.67
N ALA A 101 19.03 7.80 19.86
CA ALA A 101 18.32 8.25 21.04
C ALA A 101 18.69 9.70 21.35
N THR A 102 17.69 10.56 21.56
CA THR A 102 17.88 11.99 21.87
C THR A 102 17.89 12.28 23.37
N ARG A 103 17.59 11.26 24.19
CA ARG A 103 17.62 11.30 25.66
C ARG A 103 18.13 9.95 26.18
N PRO A 104 18.78 9.90 27.36
CA PRO A 104 19.14 8.65 28.01
C PRO A 104 17.89 7.85 28.43
N ASP A 105 18.09 6.55 28.67
CA ASP A 105 17.08 5.63 29.23
C ASP A 105 15.79 5.53 28.41
N GLN A 106 15.88 5.68 27.08
CA GLN A 106 14.76 5.50 26.16
C GLN A 106 14.84 4.15 25.46
N VAL A 107 13.68 3.53 25.23
CA VAL A 107 13.58 2.27 24.47
C VAL A 107 14.12 2.44 23.06
N ASN A 108 13.80 3.57 22.39
CA ASN A 108 14.17 3.87 21.00
C ASN A 108 14.06 2.64 20.08
N TYR A 109 12.86 2.06 19.98
CA TYR A 109 12.68 0.73 19.37
C TYR A 109 13.10 0.67 17.89
N TRP A 110 13.01 1.81 17.18
CA TRP A 110 13.51 1.94 15.80
C TRP A 110 15.03 1.84 15.66
N SER A 111 15.80 1.82 16.75
CA SER A 111 17.21 1.37 16.70
C SER A 111 17.38 -0.06 16.16
N ASN A 112 16.30 -0.85 16.12
CA ASN A 112 16.27 -2.18 15.54
C ASN A 112 16.04 -2.21 14.02
N TYR A 113 15.91 -1.05 13.35
CA TYR A 113 15.65 -0.95 11.91
C TYR A 113 16.49 -1.91 11.04
N PRO A 114 17.82 -2.07 11.25
CA PRO A 114 18.62 -2.99 10.44
C PRO A 114 18.18 -4.45 10.52
N LYS A 115 17.64 -4.88 11.67
CA LYS A 115 17.12 -6.24 11.84
C LYS A 115 15.93 -6.47 10.94
N PHE A 116 14.96 -5.54 10.98
CA PHE A 116 13.74 -5.61 10.18
C PHE A 116 14.04 -5.55 8.68
N PHE A 117 14.94 -4.66 8.27
CA PHE A 117 15.32 -4.52 6.86
C PHE A 117 15.97 -5.80 6.32
N VAL A 118 16.97 -6.34 7.01
CA VAL A 118 17.64 -7.57 6.55
C VAL A 118 16.68 -8.75 6.54
N SER A 119 15.82 -8.89 7.55
CA SER A 119 14.77 -9.93 7.57
C SER A 119 13.81 -9.81 6.39
N LEU A 120 13.39 -8.59 6.03
CA LEU A 120 12.57 -8.35 4.84
C LEU A 120 13.29 -8.78 3.56
N MET A 121 14.58 -8.44 3.42
CA MET A 121 15.37 -8.84 2.25
C MET A 121 15.51 -10.36 2.14
N LYS A 122 15.61 -11.07 3.28
CA LYS A 122 15.58 -12.54 3.29
C LYS A 122 14.23 -13.10 2.87
N SER A 123 13.12 -12.45 3.20
CA SER A 123 11.79 -12.82 2.68
C SER A 123 11.70 -12.63 1.16
N PHE A 124 12.14 -11.49 0.65
CA PHE A 124 12.06 -11.16 -0.78
C PHE A 124 13.00 -11.97 -1.66
N TYR A 125 14.21 -12.26 -1.19
CA TYR A 125 15.27 -12.77 -2.05
C TYR A 125 15.84 -14.12 -1.59
N GLY A 126 15.43 -14.64 -0.44
CA GLY A 126 15.89 -15.92 0.09
C GLY A 126 17.41 -16.01 0.10
N ASP A 127 17.96 -17.07 -0.49
CA ASP A 127 19.40 -17.31 -0.59
C ASP A 127 20.14 -16.29 -1.47
N ALA A 128 19.44 -15.52 -2.29
CA ALA A 128 20.08 -14.48 -3.10
C ALA A 128 20.42 -13.22 -2.30
N ALA A 129 19.80 -12.99 -1.15
CA ALA A 129 20.20 -11.93 -0.22
C ALA A 129 21.25 -12.46 0.76
N GLN A 130 22.50 -12.02 0.58
CA GLN A 130 23.64 -12.39 1.40
C GLN A 130 24.42 -11.17 1.86
N LYS A 131 25.33 -11.34 2.82
CA LYS A 131 26.14 -10.21 3.30
C LYS A 131 27.01 -9.62 2.20
N GLU A 132 27.53 -10.47 1.32
CA GLU A 132 28.48 -10.15 0.25
C GLU A 132 27.89 -9.22 -0.81
N ASN A 133 26.56 -9.27 -1.02
CA ASN A 133 25.84 -8.38 -1.94
C ASN A 133 24.93 -7.39 -1.22
N ASN A 134 25.24 -7.07 0.04
CA ASN A 134 24.47 -6.14 0.86
C ASN A 134 22.97 -6.50 0.93
N TRP A 135 22.67 -7.79 1.02
CA TRP A 135 21.33 -8.35 1.10
C TRP A 135 20.44 -7.99 -0.10
N GLY A 136 21.01 -7.75 -1.28
CA GLY A 136 20.26 -7.38 -2.47
C GLY A 136 19.77 -5.92 -2.47
N TYR A 137 20.37 -5.05 -1.65
CA TYR A 137 20.00 -3.63 -1.53
C TYR A 137 19.81 -2.90 -2.87
N ASP A 138 20.67 -3.19 -3.84
CA ASP A 138 20.65 -2.53 -5.15
C ASP A 138 19.55 -3.02 -6.09
N TRP A 139 18.84 -4.09 -5.75
CA TRP A 139 17.66 -4.54 -6.50
C TRP A 139 16.40 -3.74 -6.17
N LEU A 140 16.37 -3.06 -5.02
CA LEU A 140 15.26 -2.19 -4.67
C LEU A 140 15.26 -0.91 -5.52
N PRO A 141 14.09 -0.45 -6.00
CA PRO A 141 14.00 0.82 -6.70
C PRO A 141 14.34 1.97 -5.74
N LYS A 142 15.22 2.87 -6.18
CA LYS A 142 15.61 4.05 -5.43
C LYS A 142 14.85 5.27 -5.94
N TRP A 143 14.21 6.01 -5.04
CA TRP A 143 13.39 7.16 -5.43
C TRP A 143 14.19 8.48 -5.43
N ASP A 144 13.91 9.31 -6.44
CA ASP A 144 14.33 10.71 -6.52
C ASP A 144 13.31 11.64 -5.84
N GLN A 145 12.04 11.25 -5.87
CA GLN A 145 10.91 11.93 -5.25
C GLN A 145 9.76 10.97 -4.95
N THR A 146 8.79 11.41 -4.14
CA THR A 146 7.51 10.69 -3.99
C THR A 146 6.64 10.90 -5.23
N TYR A 147 6.03 9.81 -5.72
CA TYR A 147 5.10 9.79 -6.84
C TYR A 147 3.66 9.63 -6.31
N ASP A 148 3.16 10.67 -5.66
CA ASP A 148 1.77 10.72 -5.21
C ASP A 148 0.79 10.81 -6.39
N VAL A 149 -0.47 10.46 -6.16
CA VAL A 149 -1.47 10.30 -7.23
C VAL A 149 -1.70 11.57 -8.03
N ILE A 150 -1.65 12.76 -7.40
CA ILE A 150 -1.86 14.03 -8.11
C ILE A 150 -0.68 14.29 -9.04
N LYS A 151 0.55 14.09 -8.55
CA LYS A 151 1.76 14.20 -9.38
C LYS A 151 1.76 13.18 -10.53
N TYR A 152 1.42 11.93 -10.24
CA TYR A 152 1.42 10.87 -11.24
C TYR A 152 0.38 11.12 -12.35
N PHE A 153 -0.79 11.66 -12.00
CA PHE A 153 -1.79 12.08 -12.99
C PHE A 153 -1.38 13.33 -13.75
N ASN A 154 -0.61 14.25 -13.16
CA ASN A 154 0.00 15.34 -13.92
C ASN A 154 1.06 14.81 -14.91
N MET A 155 1.87 13.82 -14.53
CA MET A 155 2.77 13.14 -15.48
C MET A 155 2.01 12.41 -16.59
N MET A 156 0.87 11.80 -16.27
CA MET A 156 -0.02 11.16 -17.25
C MET A 156 -0.60 12.17 -18.24
N ASP A 157 -1.02 13.34 -17.74
CA ASP A 157 -1.48 14.48 -18.55
C ASP A 157 -0.39 14.97 -19.53
N GLU A 158 0.87 14.92 -19.10
CA GLU A 158 2.05 15.25 -19.91
C GLU A 158 2.52 14.11 -20.83
N GLY A 159 1.79 12.99 -20.90
CA GLY A 159 2.12 11.86 -21.76
C GLY A 159 3.32 11.01 -21.30
N LYS A 160 3.71 11.11 -20.03
CA LYS A 160 4.85 10.39 -19.44
C LYS A 160 4.48 9.04 -18.82
N VAL A 161 3.20 8.69 -18.80
CA VAL A 161 2.69 7.42 -18.24
C VAL A 161 2.13 6.56 -19.37
N THR A 162 2.72 5.39 -19.59
CA THR A 162 2.34 4.48 -20.67
C THR A 162 1.15 3.61 -20.29
N GLY A 163 1.15 3.07 -19.08
CA GLY A 163 0.09 2.17 -18.61
C GLY A 163 -0.21 2.34 -17.14
N TYR A 164 -1.37 1.84 -16.71
CA TYR A 164 -1.83 1.97 -15.34
C TYR A 164 -2.63 0.74 -14.88
N PHE A 165 -2.44 0.34 -13.62
CA PHE A 165 -3.20 -0.72 -12.98
C PHE A 165 -4.16 -0.12 -11.97
N CYS A 166 -5.40 -0.61 -11.96
CA CYS A 166 -6.44 -0.27 -11.01
C CYS A 166 -7.00 -1.56 -10.41
N GLN A 167 -6.40 -2.01 -9.30
CA GLN A 167 -6.87 -3.18 -8.55
C GLN A 167 -7.75 -2.73 -7.39
N GLY A 168 -9.04 -3.06 -7.42
CA GLY A 168 -9.99 -2.69 -6.37
C GLY A 168 -10.06 -1.19 -6.06
N PHE A 169 -9.71 -0.34 -7.03
CA PHE A 169 -9.65 1.11 -6.87
C PHE A 169 -10.25 1.80 -8.10
N ASN A 170 -11.19 2.73 -7.87
CA ASN A 170 -11.95 3.41 -8.90
C ASN A 170 -11.60 4.91 -8.95
N PRO A 171 -10.49 5.31 -9.62
CA PRO A 171 -10.04 6.71 -9.63
C PRO A 171 -11.02 7.66 -10.33
N VAL A 172 -11.81 7.22 -11.32
CA VAL A 172 -12.78 8.10 -11.99
C VAL A 172 -13.83 8.63 -11.00
N ALA A 173 -14.23 7.80 -10.04
CA ALA A 173 -15.17 8.19 -9.00
C ALA A 173 -14.51 8.86 -7.78
N SER A 174 -13.28 8.46 -7.43
CA SER A 174 -12.68 8.81 -6.12
C SER A 174 -11.63 9.92 -6.15
N PHE A 175 -11.02 10.21 -7.30
CA PHE A 175 -10.02 11.28 -7.42
C PHE A 175 -10.66 12.65 -7.61
N PRO A 176 -9.99 13.74 -7.18
CA PRO A 176 -10.48 15.09 -7.41
C PRO A 176 -10.44 15.43 -8.90
N ASP A 177 -11.36 16.31 -9.33
CA ASP A 177 -11.46 16.78 -10.72
C ASP A 177 -11.61 15.63 -11.73
N LYS A 178 -12.77 14.96 -11.69
CA LYS A 178 -13.11 13.81 -12.55
C LYS A 178 -12.88 14.08 -14.04
N ASN A 179 -13.19 15.28 -14.53
CA ASN A 179 -13.02 15.59 -15.96
C ASN A 179 -11.54 15.58 -16.36
N LYS A 180 -10.67 16.13 -15.51
CA LYS A 180 -9.22 16.01 -15.70
C LYS A 180 -8.75 14.56 -15.57
N VAL A 181 -9.27 13.81 -14.60
CA VAL A 181 -8.94 12.38 -14.41
C VAL A 181 -9.22 11.58 -15.67
N VAL A 182 -10.42 11.71 -16.25
CA VAL A 182 -10.79 11.04 -17.51
C VAL A 182 -9.86 11.47 -18.65
N SER A 183 -9.58 12.77 -18.78
CA SER A 183 -8.65 13.29 -19.80
C SER A 183 -7.24 12.69 -19.67
N CYS A 184 -6.75 12.50 -18.45
CA CYS A 184 -5.45 11.85 -18.19
C CYS A 184 -5.49 10.37 -18.59
N LEU A 185 -6.52 9.63 -18.15
CA LEU A 185 -6.66 8.21 -18.47
C LEU A 185 -6.76 7.97 -19.99
N SER A 186 -7.38 8.87 -20.74
CA SER A 186 -7.46 8.80 -22.21
C SER A 186 -6.11 8.90 -22.93
N LYS A 187 -5.04 9.32 -22.23
CA LYS A 187 -3.67 9.41 -22.80
C LYS A 187 -2.85 8.14 -22.58
N LEU A 188 -3.33 7.22 -21.74
CA LEU A 188 -2.69 5.92 -21.54
C LEU A 188 -2.70 5.11 -22.84
N LYS A 189 -1.67 4.26 -22.99
CA LYS A 189 -1.62 3.25 -24.05
C LYS A 189 -2.39 2.00 -23.64
N TYR A 190 -2.21 1.56 -22.40
CA TYR A 190 -2.97 0.44 -21.84
C TYR A 190 -3.43 0.71 -20.41
N MET A 191 -4.52 0.07 -20.00
CA MET A 191 -4.97 0.07 -18.62
C MET A 191 -5.47 -1.33 -18.24
N VAL A 192 -5.10 -1.79 -17.05
CA VAL A 192 -5.56 -3.07 -16.49
C VAL A 192 -6.41 -2.78 -15.26
N VAL A 193 -7.66 -3.21 -15.28
CA VAL A 193 -8.59 -3.14 -14.15
C VAL A 193 -8.81 -4.55 -13.62
N ILE A 194 -8.60 -4.74 -12.32
CA ILE A 194 -8.85 -5.99 -11.60
C ILE A 194 -9.91 -5.68 -10.53
N ASP A 195 -11.11 -6.22 -10.69
CA ASP A 195 -12.24 -5.90 -9.81
C ASP A 195 -13.33 -6.99 -9.90
N PRO A 196 -14.06 -7.30 -8.81
CA PRO A 196 -15.21 -8.19 -8.86
C PRO A 196 -16.44 -7.55 -9.53
N LEU A 197 -16.42 -6.24 -9.79
CA LEU A 197 -17.55 -5.48 -10.32
C LEU A 197 -17.17 -4.64 -11.54
N VAL A 198 -18.21 -4.16 -12.22
CA VAL A 198 -18.06 -3.07 -13.18
C VAL A 198 -17.80 -1.77 -12.43
N THR A 199 -16.82 -1.00 -12.89
CA THR A 199 -16.46 0.32 -12.32
C THR A 199 -16.44 1.39 -13.41
N GLU A 200 -16.69 2.65 -13.02
CA GLU A 200 -16.61 3.81 -13.92
C GLU A 200 -15.21 3.95 -14.54
N THR A 201 -14.15 3.59 -13.82
CA THR A 201 -12.81 3.52 -14.40
C THR A 201 -12.70 2.48 -15.50
N SER A 202 -13.31 1.30 -15.37
CA SER A 202 -13.25 0.28 -16.43
C SER A 202 -13.95 0.69 -17.73
N THR A 203 -14.90 1.63 -17.65
CA THR A 203 -15.68 2.15 -18.76
C THR A 203 -15.45 3.64 -19.00
N PHE A 204 -14.31 4.19 -18.57
CA PHE A 204 -14.03 5.63 -18.69
C PHE A 204 -14.05 6.13 -20.14
N TRP A 205 -13.79 5.23 -21.09
CA TRP A 205 -13.78 5.47 -22.53
C TRP A 205 -15.17 5.42 -23.17
N GLN A 206 -16.20 4.99 -22.43
CA GLN A 206 -17.56 4.86 -22.92
C GLN A 206 -18.38 6.14 -22.64
N ASN A 207 -19.14 6.60 -23.64
CA ASN A 207 -20.08 7.72 -23.44
C ASN A 207 -21.27 7.28 -22.58
N HIS A 208 -21.60 8.07 -21.56
CA HIS A 208 -22.78 7.88 -20.71
C HIS A 208 -23.59 9.18 -20.57
N GLY A 209 -23.75 9.93 -21.66
CA GLY A 209 -24.36 11.26 -21.65
C GLY A 209 -23.60 12.22 -20.73
N GLU A 210 -24.31 13.12 -20.06
CA GLU A 210 -23.71 14.13 -19.17
C GLU A 210 -22.83 13.53 -18.06
N SER A 211 -23.08 12.29 -17.63
CA SER A 211 -22.30 11.62 -16.59
C SER A 211 -20.87 11.26 -17.04
N ASN A 212 -20.68 10.97 -18.33
CA ASN A 212 -19.37 10.75 -18.93
C ASN A 212 -19.41 11.08 -20.42
N ASP A 213 -19.38 12.36 -20.74
CA ASP A 213 -19.49 12.85 -22.12
C ASP A 213 -18.13 12.77 -22.82
N VAL A 214 -17.80 11.58 -23.31
CA VAL A 214 -16.56 11.29 -24.06
C VAL A 214 -16.89 10.74 -25.44
N ASP A 215 -15.95 10.85 -26.38
CA ASP A 215 -16.02 10.17 -27.67
C ASP A 215 -15.13 8.91 -27.64
N PRO A 216 -15.71 7.69 -27.63
CA PRO A 216 -14.94 6.46 -27.66
C PRO A 216 -13.96 6.38 -28.84
N ALA A 217 -14.30 6.94 -30.00
CA ALA A 217 -13.44 6.88 -31.18
C ALA A 217 -12.16 7.72 -31.02
N SER A 218 -12.18 8.71 -30.11
CA SER A 218 -11.02 9.55 -29.80
C SER A 218 -10.06 8.93 -28.79
N ILE A 219 -10.49 7.92 -28.03
CA ILE A 219 -9.72 7.31 -26.93
C ILE A 219 -9.06 6.02 -27.42
N GLN A 220 -7.74 6.02 -27.47
CA GLN A 220 -6.96 4.91 -28.05
C GLN A 220 -6.43 3.92 -27.02
N THR A 221 -6.83 4.05 -25.76
CA THR A 221 -6.33 3.21 -24.66
C THR A 221 -6.86 1.79 -24.78
N GLU A 222 -5.97 0.80 -24.77
CA GLU A 222 -6.35 -0.61 -24.65
C GLU A 222 -6.74 -0.91 -23.20
N VAL A 223 -7.97 -1.38 -22.97
CA VAL A 223 -8.48 -1.65 -21.61
C VAL A 223 -8.70 -3.14 -21.40
N PHE A 224 -7.99 -3.70 -20.43
CA PHE A 224 -8.17 -5.06 -19.94
C PHE A 224 -8.98 -5.01 -18.64
N ARG A 225 -10.14 -5.68 -18.60
CA ARG A 225 -10.93 -5.83 -17.38
C ARG A 225 -10.93 -7.29 -16.98
N LEU A 226 -10.24 -7.59 -15.88
CA LEU A 226 -10.03 -8.94 -15.37
C LEU A 226 -10.96 -9.16 -14.17
N PRO A 227 -11.87 -10.15 -14.23
CA PRO A 227 -12.81 -10.40 -13.14
C PRO A 227 -12.10 -11.06 -11.96
N SER A 228 -12.14 -10.41 -10.79
CA SER A 228 -11.65 -11.00 -9.55
C SER A 228 -12.77 -11.52 -8.66
N THR A 229 -12.38 -12.27 -7.65
CA THR A 229 -13.17 -12.64 -6.45
C THR A 229 -13.56 -11.43 -5.61
N CYS A 230 -14.55 -11.62 -4.73
CA CYS A 230 -14.87 -10.75 -3.61
C CYS A 230 -14.52 -11.40 -2.25
N PHE A 231 -14.74 -10.67 -1.16
CA PHE A 231 -14.38 -11.10 0.22
C PHE A 231 -14.97 -12.45 0.66
N ALA A 232 -16.07 -12.91 0.05
CA ALA A 232 -16.75 -14.15 0.41
C ALA A 232 -16.21 -15.38 -0.33
N GLU A 233 -15.28 -15.19 -1.28
CA GLU A 233 -14.84 -16.20 -2.24
C GLU A 233 -13.38 -16.62 -2.02
N GLU A 234 -12.76 -16.09 -0.96
CA GLU A 234 -11.39 -16.40 -0.51
C GLU A 234 -11.34 -16.57 1.01
N ASP A 235 -10.33 -17.29 1.48
CA ASP A 235 -9.84 -17.20 2.84
C ASP A 235 -8.64 -16.24 2.91
N GLY A 236 -8.45 -15.57 4.04
CA GLY A 236 -7.38 -14.60 4.19
C GLY A 236 -7.55 -13.72 5.41
N SER A 237 -6.72 -12.68 5.52
CA SER A 237 -6.74 -11.77 6.66
C SER A 237 -6.90 -10.31 6.26
N ILE A 238 -7.60 -9.55 7.10
CA ILE A 238 -7.72 -8.09 6.99
C ILE A 238 -7.49 -7.43 8.35
N ALA A 239 -6.90 -6.24 8.36
CA ALA A 239 -6.64 -5.46 9.57
C ALA A 239 -7.70 -4.37 9.75
N ASN A 240 -8.47 -4.45 10.85
CA ASN A 240 -9.46 -3.43 11.17
C ASN A 240 -8.83 -2.14 11.75
N SER A 241 -9.64 -1.11 12.00
CA SER A 241 -9.18 0.18 12.56
C SER A 241 -8.53 0.08 13.95
N GLY A 242 -8.78 -0.99 14.69
CA GLY A 242 -8.16 -1.30 15.98
C GLY A 242 -6.83 -2.06 15.87
N ARG A 243 -6.36 -2.31 14.63
CA ARG A 243 -5.17 -3.12 14.28
C ARG A 243 -5.34 -4.62 14.51
N TRP A 244 -6.58 -5.13 14.53
CA TRP A 244 -6.82 -6.57 14.65
C TRP A 244 -6.74 -7.22 13.28
N LEU A 245 -5.77 -8.12 13.10
CA LEU A 245 -5.67 -8.99 11.94
C LEU A 245 -6.67 -10.13 12.14
N GLN A 246 -7.73 -10.14 11.34
CA GLN A 246 -8.83 -11.09 11.46
C GLN A 246 -8.87 -12.00 10.24
N TRP A 247 -8.81 -13.30 10.50
CA TRP A 247 -8.97 -14.32 9.46
C TRP A 247 -10.44 -14.50 9.08
N HIS A 248 -10.71 -14.76 7.80
CA HIS A 248 -12.02 -15.16 7.28
C HIS A 248 -11.87 -16.38 6.36
N TRP A 249 -12.99 -17.00 6.01
CA TRP A 249 -13.03 -18.24 5.24
C TRP A 249 -13.93 -18.09 4.02
N LYS A 250 -13.50 -18.72 2.93
CA LYS A 250 -14.25 -18.85 1.69
C LYS A 250 -15.61 -19.50 1.91
N GLY A 251 -16.66 -18.90 1.36
CA GLY A 251 -18.04 -19.39 1.41
C GLY A 251 -18.51 -20.05 0.11
N GLN A 252 -18.01 -19.63 -1.04
CA GLN A 252 -18.32 -20.19 -2.36
C GLN A 252 -17.21 -19.89 -3.37
N ASP A 253 -17.26 -20.50 -4.55
CA ASP A 253 -16.45 -20.08 -5.70
C ASP A 253 -17.01 -18.82 -6.37
N ALA A 254 -16.14 -18.09 -7.06
CA ALA A 254 -16.49 -16.86 -7.76
C ALA A 254 -17.35 -17.14 -9.02
N PRO A 255 -18.16 -16.17 -9.48
CA PRO A 255 -19.01 -16.37 -10.66
C PRO A 255 -18.21 -16.43 -11.96
N GLY A 256 -18.67 -17.27 -12.88
CA GLY A 256 -18.11 -17.37 -14.23
C GLY A 256 -16.68 -17.88 -14.21
N GLU A 257 -15.75 -17.08 -14.76
CA GLU A 257 -14.32 -17.39 -14.86
C GLU A 257 -13.46 -16.46 -13.98
N ALA A 258 -14.09 -15.81 -13.00
CA ALA A 258 -13.39 -14.96 -12.03
C ALA A 258 -12.32 -15.77 -11.27
N ARG A 259 -11.19 -15.13 -10.99
CA ARG A 259 -10.06 -15.73 -10.26
C ARG A 259 -9.71 -14.91 -9.04
N ASN A 260 -9.01 -15.51 -8.08
CA ASN A 260 -8.52 -14.75 -6.94
C ASN A 260 -7.44 -13.73 -7.38
N ASP A 261 -7.29 -12.64 -6.61
CA ASP A 261 -6.33 -11.57 -6.95
C ASP A 261 -4.89 -12.11 -7.12
N GLY A 262 -4.49 -13.08 -6.29
CA GLY A 262 -3.18 -13.73 -6.33
C GLY A 262 -2.93 -14.50 -7.62
N GLU A 263 -3.92 -15.23 -8.13
CA GLU A 263 -3.85 -15.94 -9.41
C GLU A 263 -3.72 -14.99 -10.60
N ILE A 264 -4.46 -13.87 -10.58
CA ILE A 264 -4.41 -12.86 -11.65
C ILE A 264 -3.00 -12.25 -11.70
N LEU A 265 -2.45 -11.86 -10.54
CA LEU A 265 -1.09 -11.34 -10.43
C LEU A 265 -0.06 -12.40 -10.84
N ALA A 266 -0.20 -13.65 -10.39
CA ALA A 266 0.69 -14.74 -10.75
C ALA A 266 0.71 -14.98 -12.27
N GLY A 267 -0.45 -15.00 -12.92
CA GLY A 267 -0.56 -15.15 -14.36
C GLY A 267 0.23 -14.07 -15.11
N ILE A 268 -0.01 -12.79 -14.80
CA ILE A 268 0.70 -11.67 -15.42
C ILE A 268 2.21 -11.76 -15.14
N TYR A 269 2.58 -12.04 -13.89
CA TYR A 269 3.96 -12.05 -13.43
C TYR A 269 4.80 -13.16 -14.07
N HIS A 270 4.27 -14.38 -14.15
CA HIS A 270 4.98 -15.53 -14.74
C HIS A 270 5.18 -15.37 -16.23
N HIS A 271 4.13 -14.97 -16.97
CA HIS A 271 4.24 -14.69 -18.39
C HIS A 271 5.28 -13.60 -18.67
N LEU A 272 5.29 -12.52 -17.87
CA LEU A 272 6.29 -11.46 -18.01
C LEU A 272 7.71 -11.98 -17.77
N ARG A 273 7.93 -12.73 -16.69
CA ARG A 273 9.26 -13.28 -16.36
C ARG A 273 9.76 -14.29 -17.39
N GLU A 274 8.87 -15.09 -17.97
CA GLU A 274 9.22 -16.00 -19.07
C GLU A 274 9.68 -15.22 -20.31
N LEU A 275 9.02 -14.11 -20.65
CA LEU A 275 9.48 -13.22 -21.73
C LEU A 275 10.88 -12.67 -21.43
N TYR A 276 11.11 -12.14 -20.23
CA TYR A 276 12.45 -11.66 -19.83
C TYR A 276 13.51 -12.77 -19.83
N GLN A 277 13.13 -14.01 -19.51
CA GLN A 277 14.01 -15.16 -19.54
C GLN A 277 14.39 -15.57 -20.98
N ALA A 278 13.45 -15.47 -21.92
CA ALA A 278 13.66 -15.83 -23.32
C ALA A 278 14.33 -14.72 -24.14
N GLU A 279 13.96 -13.46 -23.88
CA GLU A 279 14.31 -12.32 -24.74
C GLU A 279 15.32 -11.35 -24.10
N GLY A 280 15.53 -11.45 -22.78
CA GLY A 280 16.30 -10.47 -22.02
C GLY A 280 15.57 -9.13 -21.92
N GLY A 281 16.29 -8.08 -21.53
CA GLY A 281 15.73 -6.73 -21.40
C GLY A 281 16.45 -5.85 -20.39
N LYS A 282 15.87 -4.69 -20.10
CA LYS A 282 16.36 -3.81 -19.02
C LYS A 282 15.82 -4.31 -17.68
N GLY A 283 16.67 -4.28 -16.65
CA GLY A 283 16.24 -4.61 -15.28
C GLY A 283 15.91 -6.09 -15.04
N VAL A 284 16.50 -7.00 -15.83
CA VAL A 284 16.26 -8.45 -15.70
C VAL A 284 16.58 -8.95 -14.28
N GLU A 285 17.75 -8.63 -13.75
CA GLU A 285 18.20 -9.17 -12.47
C GLU A 285 17.24 -8.86 -11.30
N PRO A 286 16.89 -7.59 -10.99
CA PRO A 286 15.99 -7.32 -9.86
C PRO A 286 14.62 -7.97 -10.01
N LEU A 287 14.07 -8.06 -11.24
CA LEU A 287 12.83 -8.77 -11.51
C LEU A 287 12.95 -10.27 -11.22
N MET A 288 14.02 -10.90 -11.72
CA MET A 288 14.19 -12.34 -11.61
C MET A 288 14.67 -12.81 -10.24
N LYS A 289 15.19 -11.91 -9.41
CA LYS A 289 15.65 -12.21 -8.04
C LYS A 289 14.54 -12.24 -7.01
N MET A 290 13.41 -11.58 -7.27
CA MET A 290 12.26 -11.64 -6.38
C MET A 290 11.72 -13.07 -6.28
N SER A 291 11.58 -13.56 -5.05
CA SER A 291 11.07 -14.89 -4.74
C SER A 291 9.59 -15.00 -5.11
N TRP A 292 9.18 -16.21 -5.45
CA TRP A 292 7.78 -16.58 -5.66
C TRP A 292 7.62 -18.04 -5.23
N ASN A 293 7.92 -18.30 -3.96
CA ASN A 293 8.17 -19.64 -3.43
C ASN A 293 6.90 -20.30 -2.87
N TYR A 294 5.88 -20.40 -3.70
CA TYR A 294 4.60 -21.02 -3.36
C TYR A 294 4.51 -22.43 -3.91
N LYS A 295 3.85 -23.35 -3.19
CA LYS A 295 3.74 -24.76 -3.63
C LYS A 295 3.13 -24.89 -5.02
N GLN A 296 2.12 -24.07 -5.32
CA GLN A 296 1.58 -23.87 -6.65
C GLN A 296 1.88 -22.43 -7.07
N PRO A 297 2.91 -22.19 -7.90
CA PRO A 297 3.30 -20.82 -8.26
C PRO A 297 2.18 -20.00 -8.93
N HIS A 298 1.25 -20.63 -9.63
CA HIS A 298 0.11 -19.94 -10.24
C HIS A 298 -1.07 -19.70 -9.27
N GLU A 299 -1.06 -20.32 -8.08
CA GLU A 299 -2.11 -20.28 -7.08
C GLU A 299 -1.48 -20.10 -5.67
N PRO A 300 -0.88 -18.92 -5.35
CA PRO A 300 -0.34 -18.68 -4.02
C PRO A 300 -1.44 -18.76 -2.96
N GLN A 301 -1.24 -19.57 -1.92
CA GLN A 301 -2.26 -19.72 -0.88
C GLN A 301 -2.10 -18.66 0.21
N SER A 302 -3.24 -18.18 0.73
CA SER A 302 -3.30 -17.15 1.77
C SER A 302 -2.50 -17.50 3.02
N ASP A 303 -2.45 -18.78 3.41
CA ASP A 303 -1.72 -19.23 4.59
C ASP A 303 -0.19 -19.22 4.38
N GLU A 304 0.29 -19.46 3.16
CA GLU A 304 1.71 -19.37 2.81
C GLU A 304 2.18 -17.93 2.98
N VAL A 305 1.48 -16.98 2.36
CA VAL A 305 1.80 -15.54 2.44
C VAL A 305 1.63 -15.00 3.87
N ALA A 306 0.60 -15.44 4.60
CA ALA A 306 0.41 -15.03 5.99
C ALA A 306 1.57 -15.48 6.90
N LYS A 307 2.10 -16.70 6.68
CA LYS A 307 3.25 -17.18 7.43
C LYS A 307 4.55 -16.46 7.03
N GLU A 308 4.72 -16.11 5.76
CA GLU A 308 5.84 -15.25 5.31
C GLU A 308 5.81 -13.89 6.01
N ASN A 309 4.63 -13.25 6.08
CA ASN A 309 4.45 -11.99 6.80
C ASN A 309 4.78 -12.12 8.31
N ASN A 310 4.45 -13.26 8.93
CA ASN A 310 4.81 -13.53 10.32
C ASN A 310 6.34 -13.71 10.51
N GLY A 311 6.98 -14.37 9.54
CA GLY A 311 8.41 -14.66 9.55
C GLY A 311 8.77 -16.05 10.07
N TYR A 312 10.00 -16.46 9.77
CA TYR A 312 10.59 -17.76 10.09
C TYR A 312 12.00 -17.59 10.68
N ALA A 313 12.42 -18.57 11.46
CA ALA A 313 13.86 -18.77 11.72
C ALA A 313 14.47 -19.53 10.53
N LEU A 314 15.62 -19.05 10.04
CA LEU A 314 16.33 -19.66 8.92
C LEU A 314 17.46 -20.59 9.35
N GLU A 315 17.88 -20.48 10.61
CA GLU A 315 18.91 -21.30 11.25
C GLU A 315 18.47 -21.54 12.70
N ASP A 316 18.82 -22.70 13.25
CA ASP A 316 18.64 -23.00 14.67
C ASP A 316 19.65 -22.19 15.52
N LEU A 317 19.22 -21.72 16.70
CA LEU A 317 20.07 -21.00 17.67
C LEU A 317 20.77 -21.96 18.65
#